data_AF-A0A9P0TVC2-F1
#
_entry.id   AF-A0A9P0TVC2-F1
#
_cell.length_a   1.000
_cell.length_b   1.000
_cell.length_c   1.000
_cell.angle_alpha   90.00
_cell.angle_beta   90.00
_cell.angle_gamma   90.00
#
_symmetry.space_group_name_H-M   'P 1'
#
loop_
_entity.id
_entity.type
_entity.pdbx_description
1 polymer ?
#
loop_
_entity_poly.entity_id
_entity_poly.type
_entity_poly.pdbx_seq_one_letter_code
_entity_poly.pdbx_strand_id
1 'polypeptide(L)'
;MQNKYLRWIVAGLVLLAISAVFADDEIWEEHDHEVLIRNERGAKNRETCRYVRGSWSDCDPKSNVRSRTLTLKKGDPVSCERSKTIQKKCKKACRYEKTSWSECNPNGEMSRTDMLKANSDPTCDQSRRVTKKCNKNKQVKSTKDKGRRNRQ
;
A
#
# COMPACT_ATOMS: atom_id res chain seq x y z
N MET A 1 -54.09 64.69 28.47
CA MET A 1 -52.76 64.23 27.98
C MET A 1 -52.52 62.72 28.10
N GLN A 2 -53.40 61.94 28.75
CA GLN A 2 -53.20 60.48 28.96
C GLN A 2 -53.34 59.62 27.69
N ASN A 3 -54.28 59.91 26.79
CA ASN A 3 -54.53 59.04 25.61
C ASN A 3 -53.39 59.01 24.60
N LYS A 4 -52.60 60.09 24.50
CA LYS A 4 -51.43 60.12 23.62
C LYS A 4 -50.35 59.19 24.18
N TYR A 5 -50.03 59.31 25.48
CA TYR A 5 -49.09 58.42 26.16
C TYR A 5 -49.51 56.95 26.12
N LEU A 6 -50.80 56.66 26.34
CA LEU A 6 -51.31 55.29 26.25
C LEU A 6 -51.16 54.72 24.83
N ARG A 7 -51.38 55.53 23.78
CA ARG A 7 -51.14 55.12 22.40
C ARG A 7 -49.67 54.84 22.09
N TRP A 8 -48.75 55.65 22.62
CA TRP A 8 -47.31 55.41 22.46
C TRP A 8 -46.84 54.15 23.21
N ILE A 9 -47.38 53.91 24.41
CA ILE A 9 -47.07 52.70 25.20
C ILE A 9 -47.61 51.45 24.49
N VAL A 10 -48.85 51.48 23.99
CA VAL A 10 -49.44 50.34 23.26
C VAL A 10 -48.69 50.10 21.95
N ALA A 11 -48.33 51.15 21.20
CA ALA A 11 -47.52 51.00 19.99
C ALA A 11 -46.11 50.44 20.29
N GLY A 12 -45.49 50.87 21.39
CA GLY A 12 -44.21 50.33 21.87
C GLY A 12 -44.32 48.85 22.25
N LEU A 13 -45.37 48.46 22.97
CA LEU A 13 -45.61 47.06 23.35
C LEU A 13 -45.92 46.18 22.15
N VAL A 14 -46.65 46.70 21.15
CA VAL A 14 -46.91 45.98 19.89
C VAL A 14 -45.62 45.81 19.09
N LEU A 15 -44.77 46.84 18.99
CA LEU A 15 -43.46 46.72 18.34
C LEU A 15 -42.52 45.74 19.06
N LEU A 16 -42.53 45.73 20.40
CA LEU A 16 -41.79 44.77 21.21
C LEU A 16 -42.29 43.34 20.99
N ALA A 17 -43.61 43.12 20.98
CA ALA A 17 -44.20 41.83 20.70
C ALA A 17 -43.89 41.35 19.27
N ILE A 18 -43.94 42.23 18.27
CA ILE A 18 -43.58 41.90 16.88
C ILE A 18 -42.10 41.49 16.79
N SER A 19 -41.18 42.17 17.48
CA SER A 19 -39.76 41.77 17.50
C SER A 19 -39.52 40.42 18.19
N ALA A 20 -40.35 40.03 19.16
CA ALA A 20 -40.27 38.73 19.81
C ALA A 20 -40.80 37.59 18.92
N VAL A 21 -41.75 37.87 18.01
CA VAL A 21 -42.27 36.88 17.05
C VAL A 21 -41.28 36.60 15.91
N PHE A 22 -40.42 37.56 15.57
CA PHE A 22 -39.33 37.35 14.59
C PHE A 22 -38.08 36.68 15.20
N ALA A 23 -38.09 36.34 16.49
CA ALA A 23 -36.97 35.70 17.18
C ALA A 23 -37.06 34.16 17.20
N ASP A 24 -38.07 33.55 16.58
CA ASP A 24 -38.27 32.10 16.52
C ASP A 24 -38.41 31.57 15.08
N ASP A 25 -37.65 32.11 14.13
CA ASP A 25 -37.54 31.49 12.80
C ASP A 25 -36.11 31.53 12.24
N GLU A 26 -35.17 31.03 13.03
CA GLU A 26 -34.07 30.28 12.46
C GLU A 26 -34.14 28.85 13.00
N ILE A 27 -35.14 28.10 12.53
CA ILE A 27 -35.02 26.65 12.43
C ILE A 27 -33.88 26.39 11.45
N TRP A 28 -32.66 26.34 11.99
CA TRP A 28 -31.57 25.66 11.32
C TRP A 28 -32.00 24.19 11.26
N GLU A 29 -32.45 23.77 10.08
CA GLU A 29 -32.76 22.37 9.81
C GLU A 29 -31.44 21.59 9.90
N GLU A 30 -31.11 21.16 11.12
CA GLU A 30 -29.98 20.31 11.43
C GLU A 30 -30.20 18.97 10.72
N HIS A 31 -29.74 18.89 9.47
CA HIS A 31 -29.65 17.67 8.68
C HIS A 31 -28.58 16.73 9.28
N ASP A 32 -28.65 16.43 10.58
CA ASP A 32 -27.73 15.54 11.28
C ASP A 32 -28.22 14.10 11.22
N HIS A 33 -28.41 13.61 10.00
CA HIS A 33 -28.46 12.18 9.72
C HIS A 33 -27.58 11.81 8.52
N GLU A 34 -26.45 12.48 8.29
CA GLU A 34 -25.35 11.79 7.62
C GLU A 34 -24.75 10.78 8.61
N VAL A 35 -25.41 9.63 8.71
CA VAL A 35 -24.74 8.42 9.21
C VAL A 35 -23.64 8.13 8.20
N LEU A 36 -22.44 8.61 8.47
CA LEU A 36 -21.23 8.04 7.92
C LEU A 36 -21.22 6.59 8.39
N ILE A 37 -21.87 5.70 7.62
CA ILE A 37 -21.61 4.27 7.67
C ILE A 37 -20.17 4.17 7.19
N ARG A 38 -19.25 4.36 8.14
CA ARG A 38 -17.93 3.78 8.05
C ARG A 38 -18.24 2.33 7.86
N ASN A 39 -18.17 1.87 6.60
CA ASN A 39 -18.27 0.48 6.27
C ASN A 39 -17.15 -0.15 7.09
N GLU A 40 -17.50 -0.68 8.25
CA GLU A 40 -16.52 -1.22 9.14
C GLU A 40 -15.90 -2.35 8.35
N ARG A 41 -14.67 -2.12 7.94
CA ARG A 41 -13.78 -3.20 7.54
C ARG A 41 -13.48 -3.99 8.83
N GLY A 42 -14.50 -4.58 9.46
CA GLY A 42 -14.48 -4.87 10.90
C GLY A 42 -15.70 -5.62 11.45
N ALA A 43 -16.89 -5.03 11.49
CA ALA A 43 -18.12 -5.67 12.01
C ALA A 43 -18.69 -6.73 11.06
N LYS A 44 -18.01 -7.88 10.99
CA LYS A 44 -18.71 -9.15 10.79
C LYS A 44 -18.57 -9.95 12.06
N ASN A 45 -19.51 -9.76 12.99
CA ASN A 45 -19.96 -10.90 13.80
C ASN A 45 -20.86 -11.77 12.92
N ARG A 46 -20.23 -12.39 11.93
CA ARG A 46 -20.68 -13.64 11.34
C ARG A 46 -19.54 -14.58 11.64
N GLU A 47 -19.81 -15.80 12.05
CA GLU A 47 -18.82 -16.85 12.28
C GLU A 47 -18.17 -17.27 10.95
N THR A 48 -17.51 -16.33 10.28
CA THR A 48 -16.81 -16.56 9.03
C THR A 48 -15.56 -17.33 9.39
N CYS A 49 -15.42 -18.53 8.83
CA CYS A 49 -14.24 -19.37 8.93
C CYS A 49 -12.95 -18.53 8.81
N ARG A 50 -12.17 -18.44 9.90
CA ARG A 50 -10.90 -17.70 9.92
C ARG A 50 -9.76 -18.70 9.72
N TYR A 51 -8.87 -18.41 8.76
CA TYR A 51 -7.75 -19.29 8.43
C TYR A 51 -6.40 -18.60 8.67
N VAL A 52 -5.43 -19.36 9.18
CA VAL A 52 -4.01 -18.99 9.19
C VAL A 52 -3.42 -19.27 7.81
N ARG A 53 -2.61 -18.34 7.31
CA ARG A 53 -1.95 -18.45 6.02
C ARG A 53 -0.56 -19.03 6.23
N GLY A 54 -0.26 -20.17 5.60
CA GLY A 54 1.09 -20.70 5.50
C GLY A 54 1.97 -19.90 4.54
N SER A 55 3.23 -20.31 4.44
CA SER A 55 4.19 -19.79 3.47
C SER A 55 3.77 -20.13 2.04
N TRP A 56 4.12 -19.25 1.09
CA TRP A 56 3.99 -19.56 -0.33
C TRP A 56 5.02 -20.61 -0.73
N SER A 57 4.61 -21.58 -1.53
CA SER A 57 5.52 -22.46 -2.25
C SER A 57 6.38 -21.67 -3.23
N ASP A 58 7.43 -22.31 -3.71
CA ASP A 58 8.12 -21.85 -4.91
C ASP A 58 7.17 -21.85 -6.12
N CYS A 59 7.54 -21.05 -7.12
CA CYS A 59 6.79 -20.98 -8.36
C CYS A 59 7.00 -22.24 -9.18
N ASP A 60 5.93 -22.90 -9.59
CA ASP A 60 6.02 -23.97 -10.58
C ASP A 60 6.37 -23.37 -11.96
N PRO A 61 7.50 -23.78 -12.58
CA PRO A 61 7.93 -23.23 -13.86
C PRO A 61 6.98 -23.57 -15.02
N LYS A 62 6.18 -24.65 -14.92
CA LYS A 62 5.27 -25.07 -15.99
C LYS A 62 3.96 -24.29 -15.97
N SER A 63 3.38 -24.08 -14.80
CA SER A 63 2.07 -23.43 -14.64
C SER A 63 2.16 -21.93 -14.30
N ASN A 64 3.34 -21.42 -13.89
CA ASN A 64 3.53 -20.06 -13.39
C ASN A 64 2.60 -19.73 -12.22
N VAL A 65 2.36 -20.73 -11.37
CA VAL A 65 1.51 -20.65 -10.20
C VAL A 65 2.30 -21.08 -8.96
N ARG A 66 2.05 -20.40 -7.84
CA ARG A 66 2.49 -20.81 -6.52
C ARG A 66 1.28 -21.04 -5.64
N SER A 67 1.37 -22.02 -4.75
CA SER A 67 0.30 -22.40 -3.84
C SER A 67 0.69 -22.12 -2.39
N ARG A 68 -0.31 -21.99 -1.52
CA ARG A 68 -0.09 -22.05 -0.08
C ARG A 68 -1.27 -22.70 0.61
N THR A 69 -1.00 -23.31 1.75
CA THR A 69 -2.02 -23.92 2.59
C THR A 69 -2.59 -22.89 3.56
N LEU A 70 -3.92 -22.91 3.72
CA LEU A 70 -4.69 -22.19 4.71
C LEU A 70 -5.19 -23.19 5.74
N THR A 71 -4.82 -23.03 7.00
CA THR A 71 -5.28 -23.89 8.11
C THR A 71 -6.35 -23.18 8.92
N LEU A 72 -7.42 -23.89 9.28
CA LEU A 72 -8.53 -23.31 10.02
C LEU A 72 -8.07 -22.90 11.43
N LYS A 73 -8.29 -21.63 11.79
CA LYS A 73 -8.02 -21.05 13.12
C LYS A 73 -9.28 -20.98 13.98
N LYS A 74 -10.42 -20.60 13.37
CA LYS A 74 -11.70 -20.40 14.05
C LYS A 74 -12.86 -20.72 13.10
N GLY A 75 -13.87 -21.44 13.59
CA GLY A 75 -15.06 -21.87 12.86
C GLY A 75 -15.30 -23.37 13.08
N ASP A 76 -16.53 -23.83 12.85
CA ASP A 76 -16.85 -25.25 13.05
C ASP A 76 -16.20 -26.10 11.96
N PRO A 77 -15.58 -27.24 12.30
CA PRO A 77 -14.92 -28.11 11.31
C PRO A 77 -15.90 -28.84 10.39
N VAL A 78 -17.21 -28.73 10.67
CA VAL A 78 -18.29 -29.30 9.84
C VAL A 78 -18.74 -28.31 8.77
N SER A 79 -18.79 -27.01 9.09
CA SER A 79 -19.17 -25.95 8.14
C SER A 79 -17.96 -25.33 7.42
N CYS A 80 -16.78 -25.39 8.04
CA CYS A 80 -15.50 -24.89 7.52
C CYS A 80 -14.53 -26.04 7.26
N GLU A 81 -13.97 -26.13 6.06
CA GLU A 81 -12.92 -27.14 5.81
C GLU A 81 -11.70 -26.87 6.69
N ARG A 82 -11.10 -27.92 7.25
CA ARG A 82 -9.94 -27.80 8.15
C ARG A 82 -8.70 -27.20 7.46
N SER A 83 -8.52 -27.51 6.18
CA SER A 83 -7.41 -27.01 5.38
C SER A 83 -7.83 -26.75 3.95
N LYS A 84 -7.47 -25.58 3.40
CA LYS A 84 -7.69 -25.25 1.99
C LYS A 84 -6.38 -24.86 1.33
N THR A 85 -6.22 -25.16 0.05
CA THR A 85 -5.08 -24.68 -0.74
C THR A 85 -5.51 -23.53 -1.62
N ILE A 86 -4.78 -22.41 -1.56
CA ILE A 86 -5.00 -21.30 -2.49
C ILE A 86 -3.84 -21.17 -3.45
N GLN A 87 -4.17 -20.78 -4.68
CA GLN A 87 -3.21 -20.61 -5.76
C GLN A 87 -3.15 -19.15 -6.17
N LYS A 88 -1.96 -18.68 -6.54
CA LYS A 88 -1.76 -17.35 -7.12
C LYS A 88 -0.72 -17.43 -8.23
N LYS A 89 -0.96 -16.72 -9.33
CA LYS A 89 0.04 -16.53 -10.38
C LYS A 89 1.33 -15.94 -9.79
N CYS A 90 2.47 -16.47 -10.18
CA CYS A 90 3.74 -15.93 -9.73
C CYS A 90 3.97 -14.55 -10.35
N LYS A 91 4.78 -13.73 -9.68
CA LYS A 91 5.33 -12.55 -10.34
C LYS A 91 6.35 -13.05 -11.36
N LYS A 92 6.16 -12.68 -12.62
CA LYS A 92 7.13 -12.88 -13.70
C LYS A 92 8.37 -12.01 -13.43
N ALA A 93 9.26 -12.50 -12.58
CA ALA A 93 10.53 -11.82 -12.35
C ALA A 93 11.58 -12.52 -13.21
N CYS A 94 12.08 -11.83 -14.23
CA CYS A 94 13.27 -12.26 -14.96
C CYS A 94 14.45 -12.20 -13.97
N ARG A 95 14.90 -13.36 -13.48
CA ARG A 95 16.03 -13.45 -12.55
C ARG A 95 17.27 -13.78 -13.35
N TYR A 96 18.27 -12.93 -13.24
CA TYR A 96 19.53 -13.14 -13.94
C TYR A 96 20.66 -13.45 -12.98
N GLU A 97 21.54 -14.34 -13.39
CA GLU A 97 22.84 -14.59 -12.80
C GLU A 97 23.82 -13.51 -13.27
N LYS A 98 24.40 -12.80 -12.30
CA LYS A 98 25.27 -11.64 -12.55
C LYS A 98 26.70 -12.11 -12.64
N THR A 99 27.36 -11.80 -13.74
CA THR A 99 28.80 -12.03 -13.93
C THR A 99 29.62 -10.86 -13.38
N SER A 100 30.94 -11.03 -13.36
CA SER A 100 31.88 -9.95 -13.09
C SER A 100 31.75 -8.85 -14.14
N TRP A 101 31.94 -7.60 -13.73
CA TRP A 101 31.96 -6.50 -14.70
C TRP A 101 33.22 -6.54 -15.55
N SER A 102 33.10 -6.11 -16.82
CA SER A 102 34.25 -5.88 -17.68
C SER A 102 35.17 -4.80 -17.11
N GLU A 103 36.37 -4.68 -17.67
CA GLU A 103 37.21 -3.52 -17.41
C GLU A 103 36.52 -2.21 -17.85
N CYS A 104 37.00 -1.09 -17.30
CA CYS A 104 36.47 0.24 -17.58
C CYS A 104 37.03 0.76 -18.91
N ASN A 105 36.18 0.89 -19.92
CA ASN A 105 36.54 1.37 -21.25
C ASN A 105 37.08 2.82 -21.21
N PRO A 106 37.77 3.27 -22.28
CA PRO A 106 38.22 4.65 -22.43
C PRO A 106 37.13 5.70 -22.19
N ASN A 107 35.90 5.38 -22.57
CA ASN A 107 34.72 6.24 -22.45
C ASN A 107 34.11 6.28 -21.03
N GLY A 108 34.74 5.65 -20.04
CA GLY A 108 34.25 5.63 -18.65
C GLY A 108 33.03 4.73 -18.46
N GLU A 109 32.93 3.65 -19.23
CA GLU A 109 31.84 2.67 -19.14
C GLU A 109 32.38 1.26 -18.96
N MET A 110 31.66 0.45 -18.18
CA MET A 110 31.89 -0.98 -18.07
C MET A 110 30.58 -1.71 -18.38
N SER A 111 30.69 -2.92 -18.92
CA SER A 111 29.53 -3.73 -19.28
C SER A 111 29.65 -5.13 -18.68
N ARG A 112 28.52 -5.77 -18.42
CA ARG A 112 28.47 -7.20 -18.11
C ARG A 112 27.29 -7.84 -18.79
N THR A 113 27.38 -9.14 -19.01
CA THR A 113 26.30 -9.94 -19.56
C THR A 113 25.76 -10.82 -18.45
N ASP A 114 24.49 -10.60 -18.07
CA ASP A 114 23.80 -11.43 -17.09
C ASP A 114 23.01 -12.53 -17.83
N MET A 115 23.05 -13.76 -17.32
CA MET A 115 22.36 -14.93 -17.91
C MET A 115 21.06 -15.25 -17.17
N LEU A 116 20.00 -15.66 -17.88
CA LEU A 116 18.71 -15.99 -17.27
C LEU A 116 18.82 -17.26 -16.41
N LYS A 117 18.30 -17.22 -15.19
CA LYS A 117 18.24 -18.39 -14.30
C LYS A 117 17.11 -19.32 -14.72
N ALA A 118 17.30 -20.64 -14.56
CA ALA A 118 16.33 -21.67 -14.92
C ALA A 118 14.93 -21.50 -14.30
N ASN A 119 14.82 -20.89 -13.10
CA ASN A 119 13.54 -20.60 -12.42
C ASN A 119 12.91 -19.24 -12.82
N SER A 120 13.35 -18.65 -13.93
CA SER A 120 12.79 -17.40 -14.43
C SER A 120 11.68 -17.66 -15.44
N ASP A 121 10.92 -16.62 -15.77
CA ASP A 121 9.90 -16.72 -16.80
C ASP A 121 10.55 -17.00 -18.18
N PRO A 122 10.08 -18.00 -18.95
CA PRO A 122 10.62 -18.32 -20.27
C PRO A 122 10.36 -17.23 -21.32
N THR A 123 9.48 -16.25 -21.05
CA THR A 123 9.30 -15.08 -21.92
C THR A 123 10.39 -14.02 -21.75
N CYS A 124 11.31 -14.20 -20.80
CA CYS A 124 12.42 -13.28 -20.57
C CYS A 124 13.56 -13.54 -21.56
N ASP A 125 14.34 -12.49 -21.86
CA ASP A 125 15.55 -12.66 -22.66
C ASP A 125 16.53 -13.61 -21.97
N GLN A 126 17.09 -14.56 -22.74
CA GLN A 126 18.03 -15.56 -22.23
C GLN A 126 19.32 -14.92 -21.66
N SER A 127 19.71 -13.77 -22.18
CA SER A 127 20.81 -12.98 -21.66
C SER A 127 20.48 -11.49 -21.79
N ARG A 128 21.03 -10.67 -20.89
CA ARG A 128 20.93 -9.22 -21.00
C ARG A 128 22.30 -8.58 -20.80
N ARG A 129 22.58 -7.55 -21.59
CA ARG A 129 23.76 -6.71 -21.43
C ARG A 129 23.41 -5.51 -20.56
N VAL A 130 24.15 -5.31 -19.47
CA VAL A 130 23.99 -4.17 -18.58
C VAL A 130 25.25 -3.31 -18.65
N THR A 131 25.08 -2.01 -18.84
CA THR A 131 26.16 -1.03 -18.84
C THR A 131 26.09 -0.16 -17.59
N LYS A 132 27.24 0.27 -17.08
CA LYS A 132 27.34 1.22 -15.98
C LYS A 132 28.52 2.15 -16.19
N LYS A 133 28.39 3.41 -15.76
CA LYS A 133 29.50 4.35 -15.69
C LYS A 133 30.53 3.91 -14.65
N CYS A 134 31.81 4.02 -14.99
CA CYS A 134 32.94 3.72 -14.12
C CYS A 134 33.93 4.90 -14.12
N ASN A 135 34.58 5.14 -12.98
CA ASN A 135 35.59 6.18 -12.84
C ASN A 135 36.97 5.51 -12.67
N LYS A 136 37.87 5.70 -13.65
CA LYS A 136 39.22 5.12 -13.64
C LYS A 136 40.02 5.52 -12.39
N ASN A 137 39.78 6.72 -11.85
CA ASN A 137 40.55 7.25 -10.71
C ASN A 137 40.25 6.54 -9.38
N LYS A 138 39.14 5.78 -9.26
CA LYS A 138 38.82 5.02 -8.04
C LYS A 138 39.39 3.59 -8.03
N GLN A 139 39.67 3.00 -9.19
CA GLN A 139 40.17 1.61 -9.31
C GLN A 139 41.63 1.47 -8.87
N VAL A 140 42.46 2.51 -9.06
CA VAL A 140 43.89 2.51 -8.64
C VAL A 140 44.05 2.47 -7.11
N LYS A 141 43.02 2.90 -6.36
CA LYS A 141 43.11 2.99 -4.89
C LYS A 141 42.90 1.63 -4.19
N SER A 142 42.17 0.69 -4.79
CA SER A 142 41.91 -0.62 -4.17
C SER A 142 43.05 -1.64 -4.38
N THR A 143 43.86 -1.48 -5.43
CA THR A 143 45.02 -2.35 -5.68
C THR A 143 46.26 -1.91 -4.91
N LYS A 144 46.41 -0.60 -4.61
CA LYS A 144 47.55 -0.09 -3.83
C LYS A 144 47.47 -0.42 -2.32
N ASP A 145 46.27 -0.63 -1.78
CA ASP A 145 46.07 -0.89 -0.34
C ASP A 145 46.31 -2.35 0.08
N LYS A 146 46.34 -3.30 -0.86
CA LYS A 146 46.65 -4.71 -0.56
C LYS A 146 48.14 -5.01 -0.40
N GLY A 147 49.04 -4.06 -0.68
CA GLY A 147 50.49 -4.25 -0.62
C GLY A 147 51.17 -3.81 0.69
N ARG A 148 50.45 -3.24 1.66
CA ARG A 148 51.04 -2.63 2.87
C ARG A 148 50.78 -3.33 4.21
N ARG A 149 50.11 -4.49 4.22
CA ARG A 149 49.82 -5.24 5.47
C ARG A 149 50.86 -6.30 5.84
N ASN A 150 52.08 -6.22 5.33
CA ASN A 150 53.13 -7.15 5.76
C ASN A 150 54.50 -6.46 5.85
N ARG A 151 54.64 -5.57 6.84
CA ARG A 151 55.94 -5.21 7.42
C ARG A 151 55.76 -4.48 8.76
N GLN A 152 55.63 -5.25 9.83
CA GLN A 152 56.31 -5.07 11.12
C GLN A 152 55.88 -6.17 12.08
#